data_AF-A0AA46TIM3-F1
#
_entry.id   AF-A0AA46TIM3-F1
#
_cell.length_a   1.000
_cell.length_b   1.000
_cell.length_c   1.000
_cell.angle_alpha   90.00
_cell.angle_beta   90.00
_cell.angle_gamma   90.00
#
_symmetry.space_group_name_H-M   'P 1'
#
loop_
_entity.id
_entity.type
_entity.pdbx_description
1 polymer ?
#
loop_
_entity_poly.entity_id
_entity_poly.type
_entity_poly.pdbx_seq_one_letter_code
_entity_poly.pdbx_strand_id
1 'polypeptide(L)' 'MTAPQEEEPTRTGHARVDAAMERLRGLENEPVGSHAGIYESVHDELRDSLTEAGTENGSVPGQ' A
#
# COMPACT_ATOMS: atom_id res chain seq x y z
N MET A 1 -22.22 3.51 -24.64
CA MET A 1 -22.05 3.34 -23.18
C MET A 1 -20.64 2.82 -22.99
N THR A 2 -19.67 3.70 -22.76
CA THR A 2 -18.26 3.31 -22.52
C THR A 2 -18.20 2.63 -21.16
N ALA A 3 -17.68 1.41 -21.10
CA ALA A 3 -17.39 0.73 -19.84
C ALA A 3 -16.38 1.56 -19.04
N PRO A 4 -16.44 1.55 -17.69
CA PRO A 4 -15.40 2.17 -16.89
C PRO A 4 -14.08 1.49 -17.24
N GLN A 5 -13.12 2.27 -17.73
CA GLN A 5 -11.76 1.76 -17.95
C GLN A 5 -11.18 1.54 -16.57
N GLU A 6 -10.95 0.29 -16.19
CA GLU A 6 -10.16 -0.03 -15.00
C GLU A 6 -8.75 0.50 -15.25
N GLU A 7 -8.46 1.71 -14.76
CA GLU A 7 -7.12 2.27 -14.85
C GLU A 7 -6.16 1.36 -14.07
N GLU A 8 -5.18 0.81 -14.79
CA GLU A 8 -4.14 0.00 -14.16
C GLU A 8 -3.47 0.82 -13.05
N PRO A 9 -3.26 0.22 -11.86
CA PRO A 9 -2.63 0.91 -10.76
C PRO A 9 -1.26 1.40 -11.21
N THR A 10 -1.02 2.70 -11.05
CA THR A 10 0.35 3.20 -11.15
C THR A 10 1.15 2.57 -10.01
N ARG A 11 2.13 1.72 -10.37
CA ARG A 11 3.06 1.15 -9.41
C ARG A 11 3.95 2.24 -8.86
N THR A 12 4.17 2.23 -7.55
CA THR A 12 5.04 3.17 -6.86
C THR A 12 6.51 2.85 -7.06
N GLY A 13 6.82 1.60 -7.45
CA GLY A 13 8.18 1.08 -7.57
C GLY A 13 8.75 0.60 -6.23
N HIS A 14 7.99 0.72 -5.14
CA HIS A 14 8.35 0.19 -3.83
C HIS A 14 7.59 -1.11 -3.57
N ALA A 15 8.32 -2.23 -3.55
CA ALA A 15 7.73 -3.57 -3.57
C ALA A 15 6.71 -3.83 -2.43
N ARG A 16 6.97 -3.34 -1.22
CA ARG A 16 6.04 -3.50 -0.08
C ARG A 16 4.79 -2.66 -0.23
N VAL A 17 4.93 -1.42 -0.69
CA VAL A 17 3.79 -0.53 -0.94
C VAL A 17 2.92 -1.07 -2.07
N ASP A 18 3.54 -1.56 -3.15
CA ASP A 18 2.81 -2.14 -4.27
C ASP A 18 2.04 -3.42 -3.84
N ALA A 19 2.67 -4.30 -3.05
CA ALA A 19 2.01 -5.50 -2.51
C ALA A 19 0.84 -5.17 -1.57
N ALA A 20 1.01 -4.17 -0.70
CA ALA A 20 -0.04 -3.67 0.19
C ALA A 20 -1.26 -3.14 -0.62
N MET A 21 -1.01 -2.42 -1.71
CA MET A 21 -2.06 -1.90 -2.59
C MET A 21 -2.77 -3.01 -3.38
N GLU A 22 -2.05 -4.05 -3.83
CA GLU A 22 -2.66 -5.24 -4.44
C GLU A 22 -3.58 -5.97 -3.45
N ARG A 23 -3.17 -6.06 -2.19
CA ARG A 23 -3.99 -6.68 -1.13
C ARG A 23 -5.28 -5.91 -0.88
N LEU A 24 -5.25 -4.58 -0.92
CA LEU A 24 -6.46 -3.76 -0.82
C LEU A 24 -7.40 -3.95 -2.02
N ARG A 25 -6.87 -4.17 -3.22
CA ARG A 25 -7.70 -4.49 -4.40
C ARG A 25 -8.42 -5.84 -4.24
N GLY A 26 -7.79 -6.80 -3.56
CA GLY A 26 -8.40 -8.10 -3.26
C GLY A 26 -9.57 -8.07 -2.29
N LEU A 27 -9.80 -6.96 -1.55
CA LEU A 27 -10.84 -6.86 -0.52
C LEU A 27 -12.26 -7.08 -1.04
N GLU A 28 -12.53 -6.75 -2.30
CA GLU A 28 -13.84 -6.95 -2.92
C GLU A 28 -14.30 -8.43 -2.91
N ASN A 29 -13.33 -9.35 -2.86
CA ASN A 29 -13.56 -10.79 -2.82
C ASN A 29 -13.61 -11.33 -1.38
N GLU A 30 -13.29 -10.50 -0.38
CA GLU A 30 -13.28 -10.89 1.04
C GLU A 30 -14.61 -10.54 1.73
N PRO A 31 -15.01 -11.32 2.76
CA PRO A 31 -16.14 -10.95 3.60
C PRO A 31 -15.94 -9.59 4.25
N VAL A 32 -16.98 -8.77 4.30
CA VAL A 32 -16.93 -7.42 4.90
C VAL A 32 -16.45 -7.45 6.36
N GLY A 33 -16.76 -8.52 7.10
CA GLY A 33 -16.28 -8.71 8.48
C GLY A 33 -14.74 -8.82 8.60
N SER A 34 -14.06 -9.26 7.53
CA SER A 34 -12.60 -9.35 7.45
C SER A 34 -11.94 -8.02 7.06
N HIS A 35 -12.70 -7.08 6.48
CA HIS A 35 -12.14 -5.85 5.89
C HIS A 35 -11.38 -5.02 6.91
N ALA A 36 -11.93 -4.85 8.11
CA ALA A 36 -11.30 -4.03 9.16
C ALA A 36 -9.88 -4.51 9.51
N GLY A 37 -9.69 -5.82 9.72
CA GLY A 37 -8.38 -6.38 10.05
C GLY A 37 -7.40 -6.33 8.87
N ILE A 38 -7.89 -6.47 7.64
CA ILE A 38 -7.06 -6.32 6.43
C ILE A 38 -6.61 -4.86 6.27
N TYR A 39 -7.51 -3.89 6.47
CA TYR A 39 -7.16 -2.47 6.43
C TYR A 39 -6.13 -2.11 7.50
N GLU A 40 -6.30 -2.60 8.73
CA GLU A 40 -5.34 -2.37 9.82
C GLU A 40 -3.97 -2.95 9.48
N SER A 41 -3.91 -4.21 9.04
CA SER A 41 -2.66 -4.86 8.64
C SER A 41 -1.94 -4.13 7.50
N VAL A 42 -2.69 -3.65 6.49
CA VAL A 42 -2.12 -2.86 5.39
C VAL A 42 -1.63 -1.51 5.89
N HIS A 43 -2.37 -0.87 6.80
CA HIS A 43 -1.99 0.42 7.36
C HIS A 43 -0.66 0.32 8.12
N ASP A 44 -0.49 -0.70 8.96
CA ASP A 44 0.76 -0.94 9.67
C ASP A 44 1.93 -1.20 8.72
N GLU A 45 1.74 -2.04 7.69
CA GLU A 45 2.77 -2.33 6.69
C GLU A 45 3.22 -1.08 5.91
N LEU A 46 2.26 -0.23 5.53
CA LEU A 46 2.55 1.04 4.86
C LEU A 46 3.28 2.02 5.79
N ARG A 47 2.87 2.11 7.05
CA ARG A 47 3.52 2.98 8.04
C ARG A 47 4.97 2.56 8.27
N ASP A 48 5.22 1.27 8.40
CA ASP A 48 6.56 0.73 8.63
C ASP A 48 7.44 0.96 7.40
N SER A 49 6.90 0.71 6.20
CA SER A 49 7.55 1.01 4.91
C SER A 49 7.93 2.49 4.77
N LEU A 50 7.05 3.42 5.16
CA LEU A 50 7.32 4.85 5.12
C LEU A 50 8.35 5.28 6.17
N THR A 51 8.35 4.64 7.34
CA THR A 51 9.33 4.90 8.40
C THR A 51 10.74 4.48 7.97
N GLU A 52 10.86 3.30 7.36
CA GLU A 52 12.10 2.83 6.73
C GLU A 52 12.54 3.79 5.62
N ALA A 53 11.63 4.18 4.74
CA ALA A 53 11.90 5.10 3.64
C ALA A 53 12.32 6.52 4.10
N GLY A 54 11.77 6.96 5.23
CA GLY A 54 12.19 8.21 5.89
C GLY A 54 13.58 8.10 6.53
N THR A 55 13.96 6.91 7.01
CA THR A 55 15.28 6.67 7.60
C THR A 55 16.38 6.65 6.54
N GLU A 56 16.14 6.06 5.37
CA GLU A 56 17.07 6.12 4.23
C GLU A 56 17.23 7.55 3.67
N ASN A 57 16.14 8.30 3.56
CA ASN A 57 16.17 9.72 3.14
C ASN A 57 16.74 10.65 4.23
N GLY A 58 16.72 10.20 5.49
CA GLY A 58 17.23 10.90 6.66
C GLY A 58 18.74 10.76 6.89
N SER A 59 19.48 10.01 6.06
CA SER A 59 20.95 10.09 6.03
C SER A 59 21.39 11.40 5.39
N VAL A 60 21.33 12.48 6.15
CA VAL A 60 22.17 13.66 5.94
C VAL A 60 23.49 13.38 6.68
N PRO A 61 24.62 13.13 5.98
CA PRO A 61 25.92 13.10 6.65
C PRO A 61 26.34 14.55 6.89
N GLY A 62 26.29 14.99 8.15
CA GLY A 62 26.85 16.30 8.54
C GLY A 62 26.05 17.02 9.62
N GLN A 63 26.22 16.61 10.87
CA GLN A 63 26.29 17.50 12.03
C GLN A 63 27.58 17.17 12.76
#